data_AF-A0A7V1RFS3-F1
#
_entry.id   AF-A0A7V1RFS3-F1
#
_cell.length_a   1.000
_cell.length_b   1.000
_cell.length_c   1.000
_cell.angle_alpha   90.00
_cell.angle_beta   90.00
_cell.angle_gamma   90.00
#
_symmetry.space_group_name_H-M   'P 1'
#
loop_
_entity.id
_entity.type
_entity.pdbx_description
1 polymer ?
#
loop_
_entity_poly.entity_id
_entity_poly.type
_entity_poly.pdbx_seq_one_letter_code
_entity_poly.pdbx_strand_id
1 'polypeptide(L)'
;MARGAGGRTMKQSAVAWRCLAAAGLLAALAALPGTALQQSAPERRQLMVAMRDGTRLATDVYLPPGPGPFPAVLARTPYNKDFALGAAPEFARRGYALVAQDTRGRFKSEGDNRPFESDGWLNGRQDGYDTIEWIARQPWSSG
;
A
#
# COMPACT_ATOMS: atom_id res chain seq x y z
N MET A 1 -100.27 -3.32 -10.89
CA MET A 1 -100.54 -1.87 -11.00
C MET A 1 -99.62 -1.12 -10.03
N ALA A 2 -99.19 0.09 -10.42
CA ALA A 2 -98.29 1.05 -9.74
C ALA A 2 -96.79 0.64 -9.65
N ARG A 3 -95.83 1.23 -10.40
CA ARG A 3 -95.33 2.62 -10.62
C ARG A 3 -94.51 3.21 -9.45
N GLY A 4 -93.29 3.66 -9.79
CA GLY A 4 -92.41 4.57 -9.04
C GLY A 4 -90.96 4.07 -9.04
N ALA A 5 -90.03 4.41 -9.96
CA ALA A 5 -89.49 5.70 -10.44
C ALA A 5 -88.66 6.46 -9.38
N GLY A 6 -87.35 6.65 -9.63
CA GLY A 6 -86.61 7.83 -9.14
C GLY A 6 -85.10 7.70 -8.88
N GLY A 7 -84.29 8.32 -9.75
CA GLY A 7 -83.08 9.08 -9.36
C GLY A 7 -81.74 8.32 -9.35
N ARG A 8 -80.93 8.30 -10.42
CA ARG A 8 -80.00 9.35 -10.90
C ARG A 8 -78.76 9.52 -10.00
N THR A 9 -77.58 9.08 -10.49
CA THR A 9 -76.43 9.98 -10.75
C THR A 9 -75.29 9.25 -11.46
N MET A 10 -74.74 9.97 -12.44
CA MET A 10 -73.67 9.64 -13.35
C MET A 10 -72.40 10.33 -12.85
N LYS A 11 -71.28 9.60 -12.66
CA LYS A 11 -69.89 10.11 -12.68
C LYS A 11 -68.97 8.94 -13.08
N GLN A 12 -68.53 8.85 -14.33
CA GLN A 12 -67.33 9.50 -14.91
C GLN A 12 -66.00 8.78 -14.61
N SER A 13 -65.49 8.12 -15.66
CA SER A 13 -64.13 8.24 -16.24
C SER A 13 -62.93 7.44 -15.72
N ALA A 14 -62.15 6.99 -16.72
CA ALA A 14 -60.70 6.73 -16.78
C ALA A 14 -60.19 5.39 -16.20
N VAL A 15 -59.85 4.40 -17.04
CA VAL A 15 -58.58 4.23 -17.82
C VAL A 15 -57.38 3.91 -16.92
N ALA A 16 -56.83 2.70 -17.05
CA ALA A 16 -55.39 2.38 -17.11
C ALA A 16 -55.20 0.85 -17.06
N TRP A 17 -54.89 0.19 -18.17
CA TRP A 17 -53.51 -0.19 -18.55
C TRP A 17 -52.78 -1.05 -17.51
N ARG A 18 -52.68 -2.36 -17.77
CA ARG A 18 -51.49 -3.17 -17.44
C ARG A 18 -51.35 -4.32 -18.45
N CYS A 19 -50.50 -4.13 -19.46
CA CYS A 19 -49.93 -5.22 -20.24
C CYS A 19 -48.99 -6.04 -19.36
N LEU A 20 -49.23 -7.36 -19.31
CA LEU A 20 -48.32 -8.36 -18.77
C LEU A 20 -47.31 -8.77 -19.85
N ALA A 21 -46.02 -8.67 -19.55
CA ALA A 21 -44.95 -9.45 -20.19
C ALA A 21 -43.83 -9.59 -19.14
N ALA A 22 -43.68 -10.69 -18.42
CA ALA A 22 -43.29 -12.06 -18.79
C ALA A 22 -41.79 -12.22 -19.11
N ALA A 23 -41.16 -13.10 -18.32
CA ALA A 23 -39.87 -13.80 -18.50
C ALA A 23 -38.59 -12.94 -18.56
N GLY A 24 -37.61 -13.03 -17.65
CA GLY A 24 -37.23 -14.14 -16.78
C GLY A 24 -36.10 -14.97 -17.41
N LEU A 25 -34.85 -14.55 -17.16
CA LEU A 25 -33.60 -15.32 -17.16
C LEU A 25 -33.01 -15.80 -18.51
N LEU A 26 -31.92 -15.15 -18.97
CA LEU A 26 -30.79 -15.82 -19.66
C LEU A 26 -29.57 -14.87 -19.76
N ALA A 27 -28.39 -15.46 -19.59
CA ALA A 27 -27.02 -14.90 -19.70
C ALA A 27 -26.43 -14.18 -18.46
N ALA A 28 -26.23 -14.95 -17.38
CA ALA A 28 -25.07 -14.76 -16.51
C ALA A 28 -23.86 -15.49 -17.13
N LEU A 29 -22.93 -14.76 -17.76
CA LEU A 29 -21.48 -15.02 -17.89
C LEU A 29 -20.92 -14.15 -19.01
N ALA A 30 -20.45 -12.94 -18.70
CA ALA A 30 -19.43 -12.29 -19.52
C ALA A 30 -18.77 -11.17 -18.72
N ALA A 31 -17.47 -11.34 -18.51
CA ALA A 31 -16.52 -10.35 -18.04
C ALA A 31 -16.79 -9.79 -16.63
N LEU A 32 -16.32 -10.52 -15.61
CA LEU A 32 -15.56 -9.79 -14.60
C LEU A 32 -14.43 -9.09 -15.38
N PRO A 33 -14.37 -7.75 -15.45
CA PRO A 33 -13.14 -7.12 -15.88
C PRO A 33 -12.08 -7.71 -14.95
N GLY A 34 -11.08 -8.36 -15.54
CA GLY A 34 -9.91 -8.75 -14.79
C GLY A 34 -9.46 -7.48 -14.09
N THR A 35 -9.73 -7.40 -12.80
CA THR A 35 -9.11 -6.43 -11.93
C THR A 35 -7.66 -6.88 -11.90
N ALA A 36 -6.92 -6.48 -12.95
CA ALA A 36 -5.51 -6.24 -12.82
C ALA A 36 -5.44 -5.41 -11.54
N LEU A 37 -5.00 -6.05 -10.46
CA LEU A 37 -4.76 -5.36 -9.22
C LEU A 37 -3.86 -4.22 -9.65
N GLN A 38 -4.40 -2.99 -9.63
CA GLN A 38 -3.60 -1.80 -9.74
C GLN A 38 -2.61 -1.96 -8.60
N GLN A 39 -1.39 -2.43 -8.91
CA GLN A 39 -0.39 -2.64 -7.90
C GLN A 39 -0.03 -1.23 -7.45
N SER A 40 -0.67 -0.80 -6.36
CA SER A 40 -0.32 0.44 -5.68
C SER A 40 1.16 0.37 -5.39
N ALA A 41 1.89 1.43 -5.73
CA ALA A 41 3.30 1.53 -5.39
C ALA A 41 3.49 1.19 -3.90
N PRO A 42 4.58 0.50 -3.53
CA PRO A 42 4.83 0.17 -2.13
C PRO A 42 4.80 1.42 -1.27
N GLU A 43 4.29 1.28 -0.04
CA GLU A 43 4.29 2.37 0.92
C GLU A 43 5.74 2.77 1.20
N ARG A 44 6.11 4.04 0.94
CA ARG A 44 7.45 4.58 1.21
C ARG A 44 7.42 5.42 2.49
N ARG A 45 8.24 5.06 3.46
CA ARG A 45 8.52 5.84 4.67
C ARG A 45 9.92 6.39 4.60
N GLN A 46 10.11 7.65 4.96
CA GLN A 46 11.43 8.30 5.00
C GLN A 46 11.76 8.68 6.43
N LEU A 47 12.87 8.16 6.94
CA LEU A 47 13.22 8.20 8.36
C LEU A 47 14.68 8.59 8.53
N MET A 48 14.98 9.23 9.66
CA MET A 48 16.34 9.47 10.14
C MET A 48 16.61 8.49 11.29
N VAL A 49 17.39 7.44 11.03
CA VAL A 49 17.64 6.36 11.99
C VAL A 49 18.88 6.70 12.80
N ALA A 50 18.75 6.81 14.12
CA ALA A 50 19.86 7.11 15.00
C ALA A 50 20.74 5.86 15.21
N MET A 51 22.05 6.04 15.03
CA MET A 51 23.07 5.06 15.38
C MET A 51 23.41 5.17 16.88
N ARG A 52 24.24 4.26 17.40
CA ARG A 52 24.63 4.24 18.82
C ARG A 52 25.31 5.51 19.33
N ASP A 53 25.95 6.26 18.43
CA ASP A 53 26.63 7.52 18.74
C ASP A 53 25.73 8.75 18.55
N GLY A 54 24.44 8.54 18.28
CA GLY A 54 23.46 9.60 18.07
C GLY A 54 23.45 10.18 16.65
N THR A 55 24.40 9.84 15.79
CA THR A 55 24.38 10.27 14.39
C THR A 55 23.22 9.63 13.66
N ARG A 56 22.48 10.41 12.86
CA ARG A 56 21.29 9.91 12.17
C ARG A 56 21.54 9.66 10.69
N LEU A 57 21.17 8.48 10.23
CA LEU A 57 21.31 8.06 8.83
C LEU A 57 19.96 8.10 8.12
N ALA A 58 19.93 8.73 6.95
CA ALA A 58 18.76 8.83 6.11
C ALA A 58 18.40 7.46 5.53
N THR A 59 17.19 7.02 5.80
CA THR A 59 16.72 5.66 5.50
C THR A 59 15.32 5.73 4.90
N ASP A 60 15.13 5.08 3.75
CA ASP A 60 13.81 4.83 3.18
C ASP A 60 13.40 3.38 3.44
N VAL A 61 12.16 3.18 3.86
CA VAL A 61 11.54 1.86 4.04
C VAL A 61 10.40 1.73 3.06
N TYR A 62 10.45 0.71 2.22
CA TYR A 62 9.40 0.35 1.27
C TYR A 62 8.70 -0.91 1.74
N LEU A 63 7.42 -0.82 2.07
CA LEU A 63 6.64 -1.95 2.56
C LEU A 63 5.80 -2.58 1.45
N PRO A 64 5.75 -3.93 1.38
CA PRO A 64 4.77 -4.61 0.55
C PRO A 64 3.35 -4.39 1.06
N PRO A 65 2.32 -4.59 0.21
CA PRO A 65 0.93 -4.49 0.64
C PRO A 65 0.56 -5.62 1.63
N GLY A 66 -0.35 -5.33 2.56
CA GLY A 66 -0.86 -6.28 3.54
C GLY A 66 -0.42 -5.99 4.98
N PRO A 67 -0.83 -6.81 5.95
CA PRO A 67 -0.68 -6.50 7.38
C PRO A 67 0.71 -6.79 7.99
N GLY A 68 1.65 -7.38 7.25
CA GLY A 68 2.96 -7.79 7.80
C GLY A 68 2.87 -8.87 8.89
N PRO A 69 3.96 -9.14 9.63
CA PRO A 69 5.32 -8.62 9.43
C PRO A 69 5.99 -9.21 8.17
N PHE A 70 7.07 -8.58 7.70
CA PHE A 70 7.75 -8.92 6.45
C PHE A 70 9.24 -9.21 6.68
N PRO A 71 9.85 -10.14 5.91
CA PRO A 71 11.29 -10.25 5.83
C PRO A 71 11.88 -8.96 5.23
N ALA A 72 12.95 -8.45 5.83
CA ALA A 72 13.59 -7.21 5.39
C ALA A 72 14.82 -7.49 4.52
N VAL A 73 15.02 -6.65 3.49
CA VAL A 73 16.25 -6.60 2.70
C VAL A 73 16.86 -5.22 2.89
N LEU A 74 18.07 -5.18 3.46
CA LEU A 74 18.81 -3.96 3.69
C LEU A 74 19.79 -3.70 2.54
N ALA A 75 19.71 -2.51 1.96
CA ALA A 75 20.67 -2.00 0.99
C ALA A 75 21.26 -0.68 1.50
N ARG A 76 22.55 -0.70 1.83
CA ARG A 76 23.29 0.48 2.30
C ARG A 76 24.19 0.97 1.17
N THR A 77 24.20 2.27 0.91
CA THR A 77 24.91 2.83 -0.24
C THR A 77 25.64 4.14 0.08
N PRO A 78 26.84 4.38 -0.48
CA PRO A 78 27.43 5.71 -0.56
C PRO A 78 27.01 6.47 -1.83
N TYR A 79 26.05 5.96 -2.61
CA TYR A 79 25.64 6.45 -3.93
C TYR A 79 24.13 6.76 -4.05
N ASN A 80 23.56 7.46 -3.06
CA ASN A 80 22.18 7.91 -2.96
C ASN A 80 21.16 6.77 -2.92
N LYS A 81 20.53 6.55 -1.77
CA LYS A 81 19.48 5.55 -1.56
C LYS A 81 18.28 5.64 -2.51
N ASP A 82 18.10 6.75 -3.23
CA ASP A 82 17.04 6.91 -4.23
C ASP A 82 17.12 5.88 -5.38
N PHE A 83 18.25 5.17 -5.58
CA PHE A 83 18.32 4.01 -6.50
C PHE A 83 17.23 2.96 -6.19
N ALA A 84 16.80 2.87 -4.92
CA ALA A 84 15.79 1.93 -4.47
C ALA A 84 14.40 2.20 -5.07
N LEU A 85 14.12 3.39 -5.58
CA LEU A 85 12.84 3.70 -6.23
C LEU A 85 12.54 2.76 -7.40
N GLY A 86 13.56 2.37 -8.17
CA GLY A 86 13.42 1.42 -9.28
C GLY A 86 13.30 -0.04 -8.83
N ALA A 87 13.88 -0.40 -7.68
CA ALA A 87 13.92 -1.78 -7.20
C ALA A 87 12.75 -2.13 -6.26
N ALA A 88 12.23 -1.15 -5.51
CA ALA A 88 11.21 -1.36 -4.48
C ALA A 88 9.95 -2.11 -4.96
N PRO A 89 9.39 -1.86 -6.17
CA PRO A 89 8.23 -2.62 -6.63
C PRO A 89 8.48 -4.12 -6.75
N GLU A 90 9.68 -4.55 -7.14
CA GLU A 90 10.01 -5.97 -7.28
C GLU A 90 10.14 -6.66 -5.91
N PHE A 91 10.79 -6.01 -4.94
CA PHE A 91 10.88 -6.53 -3.57
C PHE A 91 9.50 -6.61 -2.92
N ALA A 92 8.68 -5.56 -3.08
CA ALA A 92 7.33 -5.51 -2.55
C ALA A 92 6.44 -6.62 -3.14
N ARG A 93 6.54 -6.85 -4.47
CA ARG A 93 5.83 -7.96 -5.14
C ARG A 93 6.23 -9.33 -4.61
N ARG A 94 7.45 -9.48 -4.11
CA ARG A 94 7.97 -10.73 -3.52
C ARG A 94 7.69 -10.83 -2.02
N GLY A 95 7.03 -9.84 -1.42
CA GLY A 95 6.70 -9.82 0.01
C GLY A 95 7.85 -9.37 0.91
N TYR A 96 8.88 -8.71 0.37
CA TYR A 96 9.99 -8.17 1.15
C TYR A 96 9.83 -6.68 1.44
N ALA A 97 10.14 -6.27 2.67
CA ALA A 97 10.38 -4.87 2.99
C ALA A 97 11.78 -4.47 2.52
N LEU A 98 11.90 -3.51 1.59
CA LEU A 98 13.19 -2.98 1.17
C LEU A 98 13.56 -1.78 2.04
N VAL A 99 14.72 -1.84 2.70
CA VAL A 99 15.28 -0.75 3.49
C VAL A 99 16.51 -0.20 2.76
N ALA A 100 16.43 1.03 2.27
CA ALA A 100 17.51 1.69 1.56
C ALA A 100 18.09 2.82 2.40
N GLN A 101 19.39 2.78 2.70
CA GLN A 101 20.03 3.73 3.59
C GLN A 101 21.24 4.40 2.94
N ASP A 102 21.32 5.72 3.10
CA ASP A 102 22.54 6.48 2.80
C ASP A 102 23.56 6.22 3.91
N THR A 103 24.76 5.76 3.54
CA THR A 103 25.86 5.58 4.50
C THR A 103 26.26 6.91 5.16
N ARG A 104 26.94 6.83 6.31
CA ARG A 104 27.34 8.00 7.09
C ARG A 104 28.09 9.05 6.27
N GLY A 105 27.70 10.31 6.46
CA GLY A 105 28.22 11.47 5.74
C GLY A 105 27.88 11.52 4.24
N ARG A 106 26.92 10.71 3.78
CA ARG A 106 26.48 10.70 2.38
C ARG A 106 25.06 11.24 2.24
N PHE A 107 24.87 12.08 1.23
CA PHE A 107 23.57 12.65 0.86
C PHE A 107 22.84 13.25 2.05
N LYS A 108 21.76 12.61 2.50
CA LYS A 108 20.92 13.10 3.60
C LYS A 108 21.34 12.56 4.97
N SER A 109 22.32 11.66 5.03
CA SER A 109 22.88 11.15 6.28
C SER A 109 23.87 12.13 6.91
N GLU A 110 23.83 12.22 8.23
CA GLU A 110 24.74 13.02 9.04
C GLU A 110 26.13 12.35 9.15
N GLY A 111 27.10 13.08 9.73
CA GLY A 111 28.43 12.58 10.09
C GLY A 111 29.50 12.76 9.01
N ASP A 112 30.68 12.18 9.25
CA ASP A 112 31.83 12.30 8.37
C ASP A 112 31.71 11.41 7.13
N ASN A 113 31.99 11.99 5.95
CA ASN A 113 32.03 11.26 4.69
C ASN A 113 33.31 10.41 4.59
N ARG A 114 33.25 9.20 5.15
CA ARG A 114 34.27 8.16 5.05
C ARG A 114 33.61 6.85 4.60
N PRO A 115 33.37 6.67 3.29
CA PRO A 115 32.65 5.51 2.76
C PRO A 115 33.27 4.18 3.22
N PHE A 116 32.43 3.20 3.53
CA PHE A 116 32.81 1.85 3.97
C PHE A 116 33.48 1.74 5.35
N GLU A 117 34.02 2.83 5.90
CA GLU A 117 34.67 2.79 7.22
C GLU A 117 33.69 2.54 8.36
N SER A 118 32.49 3.13 8.29
CA SER A 118 31.53 3.08 9.39
C SER A 118 30.56 1.89 9.34
N ASP A 119 30.61 1.14 8.23
CA ASP A 119 29.65 0.09 7.92
C ASP A 119 30.02 -1.28 8.51
N GLY A 120 31.30 -1.47 8.83
CA GLY A 120 31.89 -2.73 9.26
C GLY A 120 32.11 -2.81 10.77
N TRP A 121 33.29 -3.30 11.17
CA TRP A 121 33.66 -3.52 12.57
C TRP A 121 34.84 -2.65 13.04
N LEU A 122 35.38 -1.84 12.13
CA LEU A 122 36.61 -1.09 12.38
C LEU A 122 36.37 -0.04 13.46
N ASN A 123 37.20 -0.06 14.51
CA ASN A 123 37.21 0.95 15.57
C ASN A 123 35.85 1.20 16.23
N GLY A 124 35.01 0.17 16.36
CA GLY A 124 33.70 0.28 17.01
C GLY A 124 32.63 1.00 16.18
N ARG A 125 32.93 1.37 14.93
CA ARG A 125 31.94 1.89 13.99
C ARG A 125 31.16 0.71 13.45
N GLN A 126 29.84 0.72 13.66
CA GLN A 126 28.97 -0.44 13.49
C GLN A 126 27.59 -0.01 12.95
N ASP A 127 27.57 0.95 12.03
CA ASP A 127 26.31 1.50 11.51
C ASP A 127 25.44 0.42 10.84
N GLY A 128 26.08 -0.59 10.22
CA GLY A 128 25.39 -1.75 9.65
C GLY A 128 24.66 -2.58 10.70
N TYR A 129 25.35 -2.87 11.81
CA TYR A 129 24.77 -3.56 12.96
C TYR A 129 23.62 -2.76 13.57
N ASP A 130 23.85 -1.47 13.85
CA ASP A 130 22.83 -0.60 14.45
C ASP A 130 21.57 -0.50 13.58
N THR A 131 21.75 -0.49 12.26
CA THR A 131 20.64 -0.50 11.30
C THR A 131 19.89 -1.83 11.30
N ILE A 132 20.59 -2.98 11.33
CA ILE A 132 19.95 -4.31 11.42
C ILE A 132 19.15 -4.44 12.71
N GLU A 133 19.75 -4.06 13.84
CA GLU A 133 19.10 -4.04 15.14
C GLU A 133 17.87 -3.13 15.16
N TRP A 134 17.95 -1.97 14.51
CA TRP A 134 16.81 -1.07 14.36
C TRP A 134 15.69 -1.70 13.53
N ILE A 135 16.01 -2.37 12.41
CA ILE A 135 15.05 -3.09 11.55
C ILE A 135 14.34 -4.20 12.33
N ALA A 136 15.09 -5.04 13.03
CA ALA A 136 14.55 -6.19 13.77
C ALA A 136 13.53 -5.77 14.86
N ARG A 137 13.67 -4.55 15.41
CA ARG A 137 12.73 -3.99 16.40
C ARG A 137 11.47 -3.36 15.82
N GLN A 138 11.37 -3.23 14.49
CA GLN A 138 10.21 -2.58 13.88
C GLN A 138 8.99 -3.51 13.88
N PRO A 139 7.77 -3.00 14.13
CA PRO A 139 6.56 -3.81 14.16
C PRO A 139 6.20 -4.41 12.79
N TRP A 140 6.77 -3.89 11.70
CA TRP A 140 6.59 -4.40 10.35
C TRP A 140 7.62 -5.45 9.95
N SER A 141 8.68 -5.69 10.73
CA SER A 141 9.74 -6.66 10.43
C SER A 141 9.46 -8.01 11.07
N SER A 142 9.84 -9.10 10.41
CA SER A 142 9.72 -10.47 10.95
C SER A 142 10.92 -10.93 11.78
N GLY A 143 11.90 -10.05 12.02
CA GLY A 143 13.16 -10.37 12.71
C GLY A 143 14.34 -10.19 11.77
#